data_AF-A0AB36TEM2-F1
#
_entry.id   AF-A0AB36TEM2-F1
#
_cell.length_a   1.000
_cell.length_b   1.000
_cell.length_c   1.000
_cell.angle_alpha   90.00
_cell.angle_beta   90.00
_cell.angle_gamma   90.00
#
_symmetry.space_group_name_H-M   'P 1'
#
loop_
_entity.id
_entity.type
_entity.pdbx_description
1 polymer ?
#
loop_
_entity_poly.entity_id
_entity_poly.type
_entity_poly.pdbx_seq_one_letter_code
_entity_poly.pdbx_strand_id
1 'polypeptide(L)'
;MKYRKADALIVIMGTNPFPNLVSAATRVKIDGYIYCICSEDTAGKPYEKFKNLLQNKGFKNNSGQERIKKYLLTDDEMKVKNI
;
A
#
# COMPACT_ATOMS: atom_id res chain seq x y z
N MET A 1 -7.95 -12.36 22.98
CA MET A 1 -8.69 -11.89 21.78
C MET A 1 -7.74 -11.94 20.58
N LYS A 2 -7.89 -12.89 19.64
CA LYS A 2 -7.09 -12.87 18.40
C LYS A 2 -7.61 -11.72 17.55
N TYR A 3 -6.86 -10.62 17.42
CA TYR A 3 -7.19 -9.55 16.51
C TYR A 3 -7.27 -10.11 15.09
N ARG A 4 -8.45 -10.04 14.48
CA ARG A 4 -8.66 -10.55 13.13
C ARG A 4 -7.96 -9.58 12.16
N LYS A 5 -6.92 -10.06 11.49
CA LYS A 5 -6.25 -9.30 10.42
C LYS A 5 -7.21 -9.10 9.25
N ALA A 6 -7.13 -7.94 8.62
CA ALA A 6 -7.93 -7.57 7.47
C ALA A 6 -7.51 -8.33 6.20
N ASP A 7 -8.46 -8.53 5.30
CA ASP A 7 -8.25 -9.10 3.96
C ASP A 7 -7.69 -8.07 2.97
N ALA A 8 -7.94 -6.79 3.22
CA ALA A 8 -7.43 -5.68 2.43
C ALA A 8 -6.97 -4.53 3.33
N LEU A 9 -5.96 -3.80 2.88
CA LEU A 9 -5.47 -2.56 3.49
C LEU A 9 -5.35 -1.49 2.40
N ILE A 10 -5.90 -0.31 2.64
CA ILE A 10 -5.72 0.87 1.79
C ILE A 10 -4.75 1.80 2.53
N VAL A 11 -3.69 2.24 1.84
CA VAL A 11 -2.71 3.17 2.41
C VAL A 11 -2.56 4.38 1.49
N ILE A 12 -2.54 5.56 2.09
CA ILE A 12 -2.08 6.77 1.42
C ILE A 12 -0.55 6.76 1.53
N MET A 13 0.13 6.83 0.40
CA MET A 13 1.59 6.78 0.36
C MET A 13 2.18 8.12 0.76
N GLY A 14 3.08 8.07 1.73
CA GLY A 14 3.99 9.16 2.04
C GLY A 14 5.40 8.85 1.54
N THR A 15 6.27 9.85 1.57
CA THR A 15 7.71 9.68 1.27
C THR A 15 8.41 8.79 2.30
N ASN A 16 7.93 8.78 3.56
CA ASN A 16 8.37 7.86 4.59
C ASN A 16 7.50 6.58 4.59
N PRO A 17 8.06 5.41 4.23
CA PRO A 17 7.30 4.16 4.15
C PRO A 17 7.03 3.52 5.52
N PHE A 18 7.68 3.95 6.60
CA PHE A 18 7.66 3.25 7.89
C PHE A 18 6.25 3.08 8.49
N PRO A 19 5.38 4.12 8.56
CA PRO A 19 4.03 3.96 9.11
C PRO A 19 3.18 2.96 8.31
N ASN A 20 3.30 2.96 6.99
CA ASN A 20 2.59 2.06 6.10
C ASN A 20 3.09 0.62 6.26
N LEU A 21 4.39 0.42 6.49
CA LEU A 21 4.97 -0.91 6.72
C LEU A 21 4.48 -1.53 8.03
N VAL A 22 4.44 -0.74 9.11
CA VAL A 22 3.91 -1.20 10.40
C VAL A 22 2.44 -1.56 10.26
N SER A 23 1.66 -0.73 9.56
CA SER A 23 0.24 -0.99 9.30
C SER A 23 0.03 -2.28 8.52
N ALA A 24 0.78 -2.51 7.44
CA ALA A 24 0.71 -3.75 6.68
C ALA A 24 1.09 -4.97 7.53
N ALA A 25 2.24 -4.94 8.22
CA ALA A 25 2.73 -6.08 9.00
C ALA A 25 1.77 -6.49 10.13
N THR A 26 1.12 -5.51 10.77
CA THR A 26 0.27 -5.74 11.95
C THR A 26 -1.20 -5.94 11.61
N ARG A 27 -1.73 -5.28 10.57
CA ARG A 27 -3.18 -5.18 10.33
C ARG A 27 -3.70 -6.03 9.17
N VAL A 28 -2.87 -6.44 8.21
CA VAL A 28 -3.33 -7.22 7.04
C VAL A 28 -2.78 -8.65 7.07
N LYS A 29 -3.56 -9.59 6.54
CA LYS A 29 -3.13 -10.99 6.34
C LYS A 29 -1.97 -11.03 5.34
N ILE A 30 -1.10 -12.03 5.45
CA ILE A 30 0.07 -12.18 4.58
C ILE A 30 -0.30 -12.36 3.11
N ASP A 31 -1.47 -12.96 2.87
CA ASP A 31 -2.13 -13.14 1.59
C ASP A 31 -3.21 -12.08 1.33
N GLY A 32 -3.33 -11.05 2.16
CA GLY A 32 -4.26 -9.95 1.91
C GLY A 32 -3.80 -9.02 0.78
N TYR A 33 -4.70 -8.14 0.36
CA TYR A 33 -4.44 -7.11 -0.64
C TYR A 33 -4.00 -5.80 0.01
N ILE A 34 -3.08 -5.08 -0.63
CA ILE A 34 -2.65 -3.75 -0.20
C ILE A 34 -2.79 -2.79 -1.39
N TYR A 35 -3.60 -1.76 -1.21
CA TYR A 35 -3.88 -0.74 -2.22
C TYR A 35 -3.16 0.54 -1.81
N CYS A 36 -2.14 0.91 -2.57
CA CYS A 36 -1.33 2.10 -2.34
C CYS A 36 -1.86 3.24 -3.21
N ILE A 37 -2.42 4.26 -2.55
CA ILE A 37 -2.82 5.51 -3.18
C ILE A 37 -1.60 6.43 -3.18
N CYS A 38 -1.09 6.74 -4.36
CA CYS A 38 0.12 7.53 -4.58
C CYS A 38 -0.22 8.85 -5.27
N SER A 39 0.44 9.93 -4.85
CA SER A 39 0.68 11.09 -5.70
C SER A 39 1.80 10.81 -6.70
N GLU A 40 2.04 11.73 -7.63
CA GLU A 40 3.18 11.66 -8.56
C GLU A 40 4.51 11.47 -7.83
N ASP A 41 4.74 12.24 -6.76
CA ASP A 41 5.97 12.18 -5.94
C ASP A 41 6.18 10.83 -5.24
N THR A 42 5.09 10.10 -4.95
CA THR A 42 5.14 8.88 -4.14
C THR A 42 5.00 7.61 -4.97
N ALA A 43 4.56 7.73 -6.23
CA ALA A 43 4.35 6.61 -7.15
C ALA A 43 5.64 5.95 -7.67
N GLY A 44 6.78 6.64 -7.52
CA GLY A 44 8.10 6.15 -7.90
C GLY A 44 8.83 5.43 -6.77
N LYS A 45 10.00 5.95 -6.39
CA LYS A 45 10.89 5.34 -5.38
C LYS A 45 10.21 5.00 -4.05
N PRO A 46 9.32 5.85 -3.48
CA PRO A 46 8.66 5.53 -2.21
C PRO A 46 7.81 4.25 -2.29
N TYR A 47 6.98 4.12 -3.33
CA TYR A 47 6.19 2.92 -3.60
C TYR A 47 7.06 1.68 -3.81
N GLU A 48 8.09 1.76 -4.66
CA GLU A 48 8.95 0.60 -4.95
C GLU A 48 9.70 0.13 -3.69
N LYS A 49 10.21 1.07 -2.88
CA LYS A 49 10.86 0.74 -1.61
C LYS A 49 9.88 0.05 -0.65
N PHE A 50 8.66 0.56 -0.53
CA PHE A 50 7.61 -0.03 0.31
C PHE A 50 7.26 -1.45 -0.16
N LYS A 51 7.01 -1.62 -1.46
CA LYS A 51 6.68 -2.91 -2.09
C LYS A 51 7.77 -3.95 -1.85
N ASN A 52 9.03 -3.60 -2.12
CA ASN A 52 10.18 -4.51 -1.93
C ASN A 52 10.32 -4.95 -0.46
N LEU A 53 10.15 -4.03 0.49
CA LEU A 53 10.23 -4.34 1.92
C LEU A 53 9.11 -5.30 2.36
N LEU A 54 7.90 -5.16 1.82
CA LEU A 54 6.80 -6.08 2.10
C LEU A 54 6.98 -7.44 1.47
N GLN A 55 7.46 -7.51 0.23
CA GLN A 55 7.76 -8.77 -0.45
C GLN A 55 8.82 -9.57 0.34
N ASN A 56 9.85 -8.89 0.85
CA ASN A 56 10.86 -9.49 1.72
C ASN A 56 10.28 -10.00 3.06
N LYS A 57 9.16 -9.46 3.51
CA LYS A 57 8.43 -9.92 4.72
C LYS A 57 7.42 -11.04 4.44
N GLY A 58 7.31 -11.50 3.19
CA GLY A 58 6.45 -12.62 2.81
C GLY A 58 5.12 -12.23 2.17
N PHE A 59 4.85 -10.94 1.98
CA PHE A 59 3.70 -10.46 1.18
C PHE A 59 4.00 -10.67 -0.30
N LYS A 60 3.91 -11.92 -0.75
CA LYS A 60 4.26 -12.33 -2.12
C LYS A 60 3.03 -12.32 -3.03
N ASN A 61 3.29 -12.12 -4.31
CA ASN A 61 2.32 -12.39 -5.36
C ASN A 61 2.19 -13.91 -5.48
N ASN A 62 1.03 -14.46 -5.12
CA ASN A 62 0.74 -15.88 -5.34
C ASN A 62 0.05 -16.02 -6.70
N SER A 63 0.51 -16.97 -7.51
CA SER A 63 -0.15 -17.39 -8.75
C SER A 63 -0.36 -16.26 -9.78
N GLY A 64 0.62 -15.37 -9.94
CA GLY A 64 0.59 -14.33 -10.98
C GLY A 64 -0.29 -13.11 -10.67
N GLN A 65 -0.94 -13.06 -9.50
CA GLN A 65 -1.75 -11.91 -9.09
C GLN A 65 -0.96 -10.98 -8.16
N GLU A 66 -0.74 -9.74 -8.60
CA GLU A 66 -0.11 -8.71 -7.79
C GLU A 66 -1.03 -8.26 -6.64
N ARG A 67 -0.62 -8.54 -5.39
CA ARG A 67 -1.42 -8.22 -4.20
C ARG A 67 -1.16 -6.82 -3.64
N ILE A 68 -0.01 -6.23 -3.97
CA ILE A 68 0.35 -4.86 -3.61
C ILE A 68 0.15 -4.01 -4.87
N LYS A 69 -0.94 -3.25 -4.93
CA LYS A 69 -1.35 -2.51 -6.12
C LYS A 69 -1.11 -1.01 -5.94
N LYS A 70 -0.64 -0.36 -7.00
CA LYS A 70 -0.49 1.10 -7.07
C LYS A 70 -1.68 1.74 -7.75
N TYR A 71 -2.16 2.83 -7.18
CA TYR A 71 -3.13 3.75 -7.77
C TYR A 71 -2.51 5.13 -7.76
N LEU A 72 -2.29 5.71 -8.94
CA LEU A 72 -1.81 7.08 -9.07
C LEU A 72 -3.00 8.01 -9.06
N LEU A 73 -3.02 8.95 -8.12
CA LEU A 73 -3.90 10.11 -8.18
C LEU A 73 -3.24 11.15 -9.09
N THR A 74 -3.96 11.48 -10.15
CA THR A 74 -3.59 12.59 -11.04
C THR A 74 -3.99 13.93 -10.42
N ASP A 75 -3.36 15.02 -10.86
CA ASP A 75 -3.69 16.37 -10.41
C ASP A 75 -5.17 16.73 -10.55
N ASP A 76 -5.85 16.18 -11.57
CA ASP A 76 -7.27 16.41 -11.80
C ASP A 76 -8.16 15.65 -10.80
N GLU A 77 -7.70 14.50 -10.28
CA GLU A 77 -8.38 13.75 -9.21
C GLU A 77 -8.08 14.34 -7.81
N MET A 78 -6.94 15.02 -7.65
CA MET A 78 -6.54 15.71 -6.42
C MET A 78 -7.25 17.06 -6.22
N LYS A 79 -7.75 17.69 -7.29
CA LYS A 79 -8.60 18.88 -7.23
C LYS A 79 -10.00 18.53 -6.70
N VAL A 80 -10.07 18.17 -5.43
CA VAL A 80 -11.33 18.24 -4.68
C VAL A 80 -11.69 19.72 -4.64
N LYS A 81 -12.68 20.14 -5.45
CA LYS A 81 -13.28 21.47 -5.29
C LYS A 81 -13.67 21.58 -3.82
N ASN A 82 -13.02 22.48 -3.09
CA ASN A 82 -13.48 22.86 -1.75
C ASN A 82 -14.94 23.27 -1.92
N ILE A 83 -15.86 22.45 -1.39
CA ILE A 83 -17.28 22.75 -1.28
C ILE A 83 -17.45 23.73 -0.12
#